data_AF-A0A5K4EX47-F1
#
_entry.id   AF-A0A5K4EX47-F1
#
_cell.length_a   1.000
_cell.length_b   1.000
_cell.length_c   1.000
_cell.angle_alpha   90.00
_cell.angle_beta   90.00
_cell.angle_gamma   90.00
#
_symmetry.space_group_name_H-M   'P 1'
#
loop_
_entity.id
_entity.type
_entity.pdbx_description
1 polymer ?
#
loop_
_entity_poly.entity_id
_entity_poly.type
_entity_poly.pdbx_seq_one_letter_code
_entity_poly.pdbx_strand_id
1 'polypeptide(L)'
;MKQEILYFYLTLLRHGETTENKNQVIQGHLDTDLSAVGLEQAKNIRTLINQSKPDIIISSDLKRARYTAYEVTDPSVVELESRIRERNFGSLTGRPRSEVQQFTEINFKRGYECDGWRNIGGECTHEAPSSVIVCLLLPIMVTDGKSNT
;
A
#
# COMPACT_ATOMS: atom_id res chain seq x y z
N MET A 1 31.44 -2.45 -25.27
CA MET A 1 30.93 -2.98 -23.99
C MET A 1 29.49 -3.41 -24.23
N LYS A 2 29.13 -4.66 -23.93
CA LYS A 2 27.72 -5.07 -23.91
C LYS A 2 27.08 -4.40 -22.71
N GLN A 3 25.95 -3.73 -22.91
CA GLN A 3 25.21 -3.09 -21.83
C GLN A 3 24.27 -4.16 -21.27
N GLU A 4 24.48 -4.56 -20.02
CA GLU A 4 23.55 -5.44 -19.32
C GLU A 4 22.37 -4.59 -18.83
N ILE A 5 21.16 -4.97 -19.23
CA ILE A 5 19.93 -4.32 -18.82
C ILE A 5 19.25 -5.24 -17.80
N LEU A 6 19.01 -4.70 -16.60
CA LEU A 6 18.26 -5.39 -15.55
C LEU A 6 16.79 -4.97 -15.64
N TYR A 7 15.89 -5.96 -15.67
CA TYR A 7 14.45 -5.73 -15.57
C TYR A 7 13.94 -6.25 -14.23
N PHE A 8 13.00 -5.52 -13.64
CA PHE A 8 12.23 -5.99 -12.49
C PHE A 8 10.75 -5.68 -12.66
N TYR A 9 9.91 -6.55 -12.12
CA TYR A 9 8.47 -6.31 -12.00
C TYR A 9 8.14 -5.88 -10.59
N LEU A 10 7.32 -4.83 -10.49
CA LEU A 10 6.78 -4.34 -9.25
C LEU A 10 5.26 -4.52 -9.29
N THR A 11 4.73 -5.41 -8.46
CA THR A 11 3.28 -5.53 -8.28
C THR A 11 2.89 -4.81 -6.99
N LEU A 12 1.95 -3.87 -7.12
CA LEU A 12 1.38 -3.11 -6.02
C LEU A 12 -0.01 -3.63 -5.73
N LEU A 13 -0.20 -4.15 -4.53
CA LEU A 13 -1.50 -4.62 -4.04
C LEU A 13 -1.95 -3.77 -2.86
N ARG A 14 -3.17 -3.25 -2.95
CA ARG A 14 -3.83 -2.59 -1.82
C ARG A 14 -4.46 -3.65 -0.91
N HIS A 15 -4.51 -3.37 0.39
CA HIS A 15 -5.25 -4.19 1.34
C HIS A 15 -6.72 -4.37 0.92
N GLY A 16 -7.33 -5.50 1.30
CA GLY A 16 -8.76 -5.74 1.09
C GLY A 16 -9.66 -4.75 1.85
N GLU A 17 -10.94 -4.72 1.50
CA GLU A 17 -11.93 -3.86 2.15
C GLU A 17 -11.98 -4.06 3.68
N THR A 18 -11.99 -2.95 4.42
CA THR A 18 -12.26 -2.89 5.87
C THR A 18 -13.66 -2.32 6.15
N THR A 19 -14.18 -2.50 7.36
CA THR A 19 -15.47 -1.91 7.77
C THR A 19 -15.46 -0.38 7.66
N GLU A 20 -14.31 0.24 7.96
CA GLU A 20 -14.09 1.69 7.86
C GLU A 20 -14.10 2.15 6.40
N ASN A 21 -13.59 1.35 5.45
CA ASN A 21 -13.75 1.69 4.03
C ASN A 21 -15.21 1.73 3.62
N LYS A 22 -16.00 0.73 4.03
CA LYS A 22 -17.45 0.68 3.76
C LYS A 22 -18.17 1.90 4.35
N ASN A 23 -17.76 2.32 5.54
CA ASN A 23 -18.34 3.49 6.24
C ASN A 23 -17.73 4.83 5.81
N GLN A 24 -16.87 4.86 4.79
CA GLN A 24 -16.17 6.06 4.33
C GLN A 24 -15.40 6.79 5.46
N VAL A 25 -14.78 6.03 6.36
CA VAL A 25 -13.95 6.52 7.46
C VAL A 25 -12.47 6.45 7.07
N ILE A 26 -11.74 7.53 7.33
CA ILE A 26 -10.30 7.61 7.11
C ILE A 26 -9.57 6.89 8.24
N GLN A 27 -8.66 6.00 7.88
CA GLN A 27 -7.99 5.13 8.85
C GLN A 27 -6.61 5.66 9.24
N GLY A 28 -5.79 6.05 8.26
CA GLY A 28 -4.38 6.33 8.53
C GLY A 28 -3.71 5.17 9.26
N HIS A 29 -3.06 5.44 10.39
CA HIS A 29 -2.45 4.42 11.24
C HIS A 29 -3.41 3.68 12.18
N LEU A 30 -4.72 3.91 12.09
CA LEU A 30 -5.70 3.11 12.83
C LEU A 30 -5.60 1.65 12.38
N ASP A 31 -5.43 0.74 13.33
CA ASP A 31 -5.14 -0.68 13.07
C ASP A 31 -6.43 -1.50 12.98
N THR A 32 -7.07 -1.41 11.81
CA THR A 32 -8.39 -1.97 11.49
C THR A 32 -8.30 -3.37 10.89
N ASP A 33 -9.36 -4.14 11.07
CA ASP A 33 -9.51 -5.48 10.51
C ASP A 33 -10.13 -5.44 9.10
N LEU A 34 -9.82 -6.48 8.31
CA LEU A 34 -10.53 -6.74 7.06
C LEU A 34 -11.99 -7.08 7.34
N SER A 35 -12.88 -6.62 6.47
CA SER A 35 -14.24 -7.11 6.40
C SER A 35 -14.27 -8.52 5.80
N ALA A 36 -15.42 -9.21 5.91
CA ALA A 36 -15.62 -10.48 5.22
C ALA A 36 -15.39 -10.36 3.70
N VAL A 37 -15.82 -9.24 3.10
CA VAL A 37 -15.58 -8.95 1.68
C VAL A 37 -14.09 -8.77 1.40
N GLY A 38 -13.37 -8.08 2.27
CA GLY A 38 -11.91 -7.89 2.14
C GLY A 38 -11.12 -9.19 2.22
N LEU A 39 -11.53 -10.12 3.08
CA LEU A 39 -10.93 -11.46 3.15
C LEU A 39 -11.14 -12.24 1.85
N GLU A 40 -12.36 -12.23 1.29
CA GLU A 40 -12.62 -12.90 0.02
C GLU A 40 -11.87 -12.24 -1.16
N GLN A 41 -11.75 -10.91 -1.16
CA GLN A 41 -10.91 -10.19 -2.13
C GLN A 41 -9.46 -10.68 -2.09
N ALA A 42 -8.88 -10.82 -0.89
CA ALA A 42 -7.51 -11.29 -0.72
C ALA A 42 -7.34 -12.75 -1.19
N LYS A 43 -8.29 -13.63 -0.85
CA LYS A 43 -8.25 -15.03 -1.32
C LYS A 43 -8.34 -15.15 -2.84
N ASN A 44 -9.16 -14.32 -3.49
CA ASN A 44 -9.38 -14.40 -4.94
C ASN A 44 -8.13 -14.07 -5.75
N ILE A 45 -7.26 -13.21 -5.25
CA ILE A 45 -6.02 -12.83 -5.93
C ILE A 45 -4.84 -13.76 -5.62
N ARG A 46 -4.97 -14.64 -4.60
CA ARG A 46 -3.93 -15.59 -4.19
C ARG A 46 -3.36 -16.39 -5.35
N THR A 47 -4.24 -16.90 -6.22
CA THR A 47 -3.83 -17.70 -7.39
C THR A 47 -2.95 -16.89 -8.33
N LEU A 48 -3.30 -15.63 -8.61
CA LEU A 48 -2.52 -14.74 -9.47
C LEU A 48 -1.15 -14.43 -8.88
N ILE A 49 -1.11 -14.11 -7.58
CA ILE A 49 0.16 -13.84 -6.89
C ILE A 49 1.07 -15.06 -6.89
N ASN A 50 0.54 -16.24 -6.55
CA ASN A 50 1.32 -17.48 -6.56
C ASN A 50 1.84 -17.85 -7.96
N GLN A 51 1.07 -17.57 -9.01
CA GLN A 51 1.51 -17.79 -10.39
C GLN A 51 2.63 -16.83 -10.81
N SER A 52 2.64 -15.61 -10.27
CA SER A 52 3.72 -14.64 -10.54
C SER A 52 5.05 -15.01 -9.88
N LYS A 53 5.04 -15.87 -8.85
CA LYS A 53 6.23 -16.38 -8.12
C LYS A 53 7.18 -15.28 -7.61
N PRO A 54 6.67 -14.29 -6.85
CA PRO A 54 7.45 -13.15 -6.39
C PRO A 54 8.68 -13.59 -5.58
N ASP A 55 9.83 -12.95 -5.81
CA ASP A 55 11.06 -13.21 -5.07
C ASP A 55 11.02 -12.57 -3.68
N ILE A 56 10.36 -11.42 -3.56
CA ILE A 56 10.21 -10.69 -2.30
C ILE A 56 8.76 -10.27 -2.13
N ILE A 57 8.24 -10.45 -0.92
CA ILE A 57 6.91 -9.99 -0.50
C ILE A 57 7.05 -9.09 0.71
N ILE A 58 6.72 -7.80 0.55
CA ILE A 58 6.75 -6.81 1.63
C ILE A 58 5.33 -6.34 1.88
N SER A 59 4.90 -6.25 3.13
CA SER A 59 3.59 -5.71 3.52
C SER A 59 3.74 -4.67 4.62
N SER A 60 2.85 -3.68 4.65
CA SER A 60 2.69 -2.86 5.84
C SER A 60 2.34 -3.74 7.05
N ASP A 61 2.88 -3.39 8.19
CA ASP A 61 2.61 -4.04 9.47
C ASP A 61 1.21 -3.74 10.04
N LEU A 62 0.43 -2.83 9.44
CA LEU A 62 -0.99 -2.64 9.78
C LEU A 62 -1.79 -3.91 9.45
N LYS A 63 -2.65 -4.35 10.37
CA LYS A 63 -3.42 -5.60 10.32
C LYS A 63 -4.09 -5.83 8.97
N ARG A 64 -4.80 -4.83 8.45
CA ARG A 64 -5.48 -4.95 7.14
C ARG A 64 -4.53 -5.32 6.00
N ALA A 65 -3.32 -4.74 5.95
CA ALA A 65 -2.33 -5.04 4.93
C ALA A 65 -1.64 -6.38 5.20
N ARG A 66 -1.22 -6.62 6.44
CA ARG A 66 -0.63 -7.88 6.88
C ARG A 66 -1.53 -9.08 6.62
N TYR A 67 -2.80 -9.01 7.01
CA TYR A 67 -3.75 -10.10 6.79
C TYR A 67 -4.14 -10.25 5.33
N THR A 68 -4.17 -9.17 4.54
CA THR A 68 -4.27 -9.32 3.08
C THR A 68 -3.07 -10.12 2.56
N ALA A 69 -1.85 -9.81 3.00
CA ALA A 69 -0.65 -10.54 2.60
C ALA A 69 -0.71 -12.03 3.00
N TYR A 70 -1.18 -12.33 4.21
CA TYR A 70 -1.29 -13.71 4.72
C TYR A 70 -2.36 -14.54 4.00
N GLU A 71 -3.38 -13.91 3.44
CA GLU A 71 -4.37 -14.61 2.62
C GLU A 71 -3.85 -14.87 1.20
N VAL A 72 -2.93 -14.04 0.68
CA VAL A 72 -2.35 -14.21 -0.67
C VAL A 72 -1.13 -15.11 -0.75
N THR A 73 -0.41 -15.33 0.36
CA THR A 73 0.81 -16.13 0.39
C THR A 73 1.06 -16.74 1.77
N ASP A 74 2.09 -17.57 1.92
CA ASP A 74 2.51 -18.08 3.23
C ASP A 74 2.98 -16.92 4.14
N PRO A 75 2.43 -16.77 5.36
CA PRO A 75 2.84 -15.72 6.29
C PRO A 75 4.34 -15.68 6.60
N SER A 76 5.03 -16.82 6.52
CA SER A 76 6.46 -16.94 6.82
C SER A 76 7.37 -16.27 5.78
N VAL A 77 6.86 -16.00 4.56
CA VAL A 77 7.63 -15.33 3.49
C VAL A 77 7.31 -13.84 3.38
N VAL A 78 6.44 -13.30 4.24
CA VAL A 78 6.04 -11.89 4.22
C VAL A 78 6.93 -11.08 5.14
N GLU A 79 7.67 -10.13 4.57
CA GLU A 79 8.41 -9.13 5.33
C GLU A 79 7.49 -7.97 5.72
N LEU A 80 7.48 -7.60 7.00
CA LEU A 80 6.68 -6.47 7.48
C LEU A 80 7.52 -5.20 7.52
N GLU A 81 7.00 -4.12 6.93
CA GLU A 81 7.70 -2.85 6.83
C GLU A 81 6.79 -1.68 7.24
N SER A 82 7.20 -0.97 8.29
CA SER A 82 6.45 0.17 8.83
C SER A 82 6.55 1.43 7.96
N ARG A 83 7.59 1.55 7.13
CA ARG A 83 7.79 2.70 6.22
C ARG A 83 6.81 2.76 5.05
N ILE A 84 6.08 1.68 4.80
CA ILE A 84 5.05 1.60 3.74
C ILE A 84 3.62 1.62 4.31
N ARG A 85 3.46 2.12 5.55
CA ARG A 85 2.15 2.38 6.13
C ARG A 85 1.36 3.41 5.31
N GLU A 86 0.04 3.31 5.44
CA GLU A 86 -0.88 4.37 5.01
C GLU A 86 -0.49 5.69 5.66
N ARG A 87 -0.64 6.80 4.93
CA ARG A 87 -0.40 8.14 5.44
C ARG A 87 -1.03 8.37 6.83
N ASN A 88 -0.29 8.98 7.74
CA ASN A 88 -0.83 9.42 9.02
C ASN A 88 -1.73 10.66 8.83
N PHE A 89 -3.01 10.54 9.20
CA PHE A 89 -3.99 11.64 9.11
C PHE A 89 -4.10 12.46 10.41
N GLY A 90 -3.30 12.17 11.43
CA GLY A 90 -3.29 12.92 12.69
C GLY A 90 -4.68 12.91 13.35
N SER A 91 -5.15 14.07 13.80
CA SER A 91 -6.47 14.21 14.44
C SER A 91 -7.67 13.87 13.54
N LEU A 92 -7.45 13.68 12.23
CA LEU A 92 -8.48 13.28 11.27
C LEU A 92 -8.59 11.76 11.09
N THR A 93 -7.71 10.97 11.71
CA THR A 93 -7.90 9.52 11.80
C THR A 93 -9.23 9.20 12.50
N GLY A 94 -10.00 8.27 11.93
CA GLY A 94 -11.33 7.88 12.42
C GLY A 94 -12.45 8.82 11.99
N ARG A 95 -12.15 9.91 11.26
CA ARG A 95 -13.17 10.85 10.76
C ARG A 95 -13.75 10.41 9.41
N PRO A 96 -14.98 10.84 9.08
CA PRO A 96 -15.54 10.71 7.75
C PRO A 96 -14.61 11.30 6.68
N ARG A 97 -14.55 10.65 5.52
CA ARG A 97 -13.77 11.09 4.35
C ARG A 97 -14.14 12.50 3.90
N SER A 98 -15.41 12.90 4.08
CA SER A 98 -15.89 14.25 3.79
C SER A 98 -15.21 15.32 4.66
N GLU A 99 -14.97 15.05 5.94
CA GLU A 99 -14.28 15.99 6.83
C GLU A 99 -12.82 16.19 6.39
N VAL A 100 -12.16 15.11 5.95
CA VAL A 100 -10.78 15.18 5.45
C VAL A 100 -10.69 15.93 4.12
N GLN A 101 -11.67 15.77 3.24
CA GLN A 101 -11.78 16.57 2.00
C GLN A 101 -11.96 18.06 2.33
N GLN A 102 -12.90 18.38 3.22
CA GLN A 102 -13.13 19.76 3.64
C GLN A 102 -11.88 20.38 4.27
N PHE A 103 -11.19 19.64 5.14
CA PHE A 103 -9.92 20.07 5.72
C PHE A 103 -8.87 20.34 4.62
N THR A 104 -8.72 19.42 3.66
CA THR A 104 -7.77 19.57 2.55
C THR A 104 -8.04 20.83 1.73
N GLU A 105 -9.31 21.07 1.38
CA GLU A 105 -9.72 22.25 0.63
C GLU A 105 -9.46 23.56 1.38
N ILE A 106 -9.77 23.61 2.69
CA ILE A 106 -9.53 24.79 3.52
C ILE A 106 -8.03 25.06 3.65
N ASN A 107 -7.21 24.02 3.90
CA ASN A 107 -5.77 24.18 4.04
C ASN A 107 -5.13 24.66 2.73
N PHE A 108 -5.57 24.12 1.60
CA PHE A 108 -5.10 24.56 0.29
C PHE A 108 -5.44 26.04 0.03
N LYS A 109 -6.70 26.44 0.25
CA LYS A 109 -7.13 27.84 0.06
C LYS A 109 -6.40 28.84 0.95
N ARG A 110 -5.94 28.40 2.13
CA ARG A 110 -5.21 29.23 3.09
C ARG A 110 -3.69 29.21 2.89
N GLY A 111 -3.19 28.43 1.92
CA GLY A 111 -1.75 28.27 1.69
C GLY A 111 -1.02 27.50 2.79
N TYR A 112 -1.74 26.70 3.59
CA TYR A 112 -1.15 25.94 4.70
C TYR A 112 -0.64 24.56 4.28
N GLU A 113 -0.99 24.05 3.09
CA GLU A 113 -0.51 22.78 2.50
C GLU A 113 0.03 21.76 3.52
N CYS A 114 1.37 21.57 3.58
CA CYS A 114 2.02 20.64 4.51
C CYS A 114 1.90 21.05 5.98
N ASP A 115 2.02 22.33 6.30
CA ASP A 115 1.96 22.82 7.69
C ASP A 115 0.59 22.56 8.31
N GLY A 116 -0.47 22.65 7.51
CA GLY A 116 -1.82 22.26 7.90
C GLY A 116 -1.87 20.83 8.42
N TRP A 117 -1.31 19.87 7.68
CA TRP A 117 -1.25 18.47 8.08
C TRP A 117 -0.37 18.24 9.31
N ARG A 118 0.82 18.86 9.36
CA ARG A 118 1.74 18.73 10.50
C ARG A 118 1.14 19.31 11.79
N ASN A 119 0.38 20.40 11.69
CA ASN A 119 -0.28 21.05 12.83
C ASN A 119 -1.35 20.15 13.49
N ILE A 120 -1.93 19.21 12.75
CA ILE A 120 -2.87 18.22 13.30
C ILE A 120 -2.19 16.89 13.66
N GLY A 121 -0.86 16.83 13.63
CA GLY A 121 -0.06 15.63 13.89
C GLY A 121 -0.10 14.59 12.76
N GLY A 122 -0.48 15.00 11.55
CA GLY A 122 -0.46 14.18 10.35
C GLY A 122 0.81 14.38 9.51
N GLU A 123 0.99 13.49 8.53
CA GLU A 123 2.05 13.58 7.52
C GLU A 123 1.58 14.45 6.36
N CYS A 124 2.49 15.19 5.71
CA CYS A 124 2.18 15.91 4.48
C CYS A 124 1.94 14.94 3.30
N THR A 125 1.17 15.35 2.31
CA THR A 125 0.94 14.59 1.06
C THR A 125 2.22 14.25 0.30
N HIS A 126 3.28 15.06 0.44
CA HIS A 126 4.58 14.81 -0.18
C HIS A 126 5.45 13.82 0.60
N GLU A 127 5.07 13.50 1.84
CA GLU A 127 5.85 12.67 2.76
C GLU A 127 5.39 11.21 2.74
N ALA A 128 4.19 10.92 2.25
CA ALA A 128 3.58 9.60 2.34
C ALA A 128 3.01 9.11 0.99
N PRO A 129 3.23 7.84 0.62
CA PRO A 129 2.54 7.23 -0.50
C PRO A 129 1.03 7.18 -0.22
N SER A 130 0.22 7.39 -1.28
CA SER A 130 -1.23 7.29 -1.18
C SER A 130 -1.64 5.82 -1.03
N SER A 131 -1.93 5.38 0.20
CA SER A 131 -2.85 4.28 0.50
C SER A 131 -2.63 2.93 -0.19
N VAL A 132 -1.39 2.48 -0.33
CA VAL A 132 -1.00 1.13 -0.81
C VAL A 132 0.33 0.80 -0.10
N ILE A 133 0.66 -0.43 0.32
CA ILE A 133 1.46 -1.35 -0.52
C ILE A 133 1.60 -2.71 0.21
N VAL A 134 1.17 -3.79 -0.45
CA VAL A 134 1.96 -5.03 -0.52
C VAL A 134 2.80 -4.92 -1.79
N CYS A 135 4.12 -4.98 -1.64
CA CYS A 135 5.11 -4.89 -2.72
C CYS A 135 5.59 -6.28 -3.04
N LEU A 136 5.45 -6.69 -4.30
CA LEU A 136 6.03 -7.91 -4.80
C LEU A 136 7.08 -7.57 -5.86
N LEU A 137 8.32 -8.01 -5.64
CA LEU A 137 9.44 -7.79 -6.57
C LEU A 137 9.82 -9.11 -7.25
N LEU A 138 10.08 -9.03 -8.56
CA LEU A 138 10.66 -10.11 -9.37
C LEU A 138 11.83 -9.57 -10.19
N PRO A 139 13.08 -10.07 -10.07
CA PRO A 139 14.12 -9.81 -11.06
C PRO A 139 14.02 -10.78 -12.24
N ILE A 140 14.17 -10.28 -13.47
CA ILE A 140 14.52 -11.11 -14.63
C ILE A 140 15.89 -10.68 -15.12
N MET A 141 16.87 -11.59 -15.06
CA MET A 141 18.13 -11.46 -15.78
C MET A 141 17.91 -11.90 -17.23
N VAL A 142 17.76 -10.95 -18.15
CA VAL A 142 17.84 -11.24 -19.60
C VAL A 142 19.24 -10.87 -20.07
N THR A 143 20.11 -11.85 -20.27
CA THR A 143 21.35 -11.61 -21.02
C THR A 143 20.98 -11.59 -22.50
N ASP A 144 21.26 -10.48 -23.19
CA ASP A 144 21.05 -10.37 -24.65
C ASP A 144 21.85 -11.45 -25.39
N GLY A 145 21.18 -12.57 -25.66
CA GLY A 145 21.61 -13.59 -26.59
C GLY A 145 21.25 -13.15 -27.99
N LYS A 146 22.12 -12.36 -28.63
CA LYS A 146 22.11 -12.31 -30.10
C LYS A 146 22.47 -13.71 -30.61
N SER A 147 21.46 -14.49 -30.96
CA SER A 147 21.61 -15.66 -31.81
C SER A 147 22.16 -15.19 -33.16
N ASN A 148 23.35 -15.66 -33.51
CA ASN A 148 23.88 -15.53 -34.86
C ASN A 148 22.94 -16.22 -35.84
N THR A 149 22.36 -15.46 -36.76
CA THR A 149 22.01 -15.89 -38.12
C THR A 149 22.35 -14.77 -39.08
#